data_AF-X1SFH5-F1
#
_entry.id   AF-X1SFH5-F1
#
_cell.length_a   1.000
_cell.length_b   1.000
_cell.length_c   1.000
_cell.angle_alpha   90.00
_cell.angle_beta   90.00
_cell.angle_gamma   90.00
#
_symmetry.space_group_name_H-M   'P 1'
#
loop_
_entity.id
_entity.type
_entity.pdbx_description
1 polymer ?
#
loop_
_entity_poly.entity_id
_entity_poly.type
_entity_poly.pdbx_seq_one_letter_code
_entity_poly.pdbx_strand_id
1 'polypeptide(L)'
;MKRRKFLETTARSSIVILGLHNLRLFEPEKITVAIQQITNGPKHHLFGYIGQSLTIPWNSTGTLLLTLRSTFHDHLPDGHEPADVALVHLDQPERGFL
;
A
#
# COMPACT_ATOMS: atom_id res chain seq x y z
N MET A 1 -26.85 51.45 16.43
CA MET A 1 -27.28 50.22 15.73
C MET A 1 -28.77 49.94 15.97
N LYS A 2 -29.58 49.69 14.94
CA LYS A 2 -31.01 49.33 15.09
C LYS A 2 -31.16 47.82 15.29
N ARG A 3 -31.46 47.38 16.52
CA ARG A 3 -31.53 45.96 16.95
C ARG A 3 -32.37 45.06 16.02
N ARG A 4 -33.48 45.58 15.49
CA ARG A 4 -34.37 44.83 14.59
C ARG A 4 -33.69 44.43 13.28
N LYS A 5 -32.90 45.33 12.68
CA LYS A 5 -32.15 45.04 11.45
C LYS A 5 -31.07 43.99 11.66
N PHE A 6 -30.45 43.96 12.85
CA PHE A 6 -29.45 42.95 13.21
C PHE A 6 -30.11 41.57 13.31
N LEU A 7 -31.23 41.44 14.03
CA LEU A 7 -31.99 40.19 14.14
C LEU A 7 -32.46 39.65 12.77
N GLU A 8 -33.02 40.51 11.91
CA GLU A 8 -33.45 40.11 10.56
C GLU A 8 -32.27 39.63 9.69
N THR A 9 -31.12 40.29 9.79
CA THR A 9 -29.93 39.93 9.02
C THR A 9 -29.33 38.61 9.52
N THR A 10 -29.19 38.45 10.84
CA THR A 10 -28.65 37.24 11.46
C THR A 10 -29.55 36.01 11.19
N ALA A 11 -30.87 36.17 11.23
CA ALA A 11 -31.82 35.10 10.94
C ALA A 11 -31.79 34.65 9.46
N ARG A 12 -31.66 35.60 8.51
CA ARG A 12 -31.55 35.26 7.08
C ARG A 12 -30.25 34.55 6.73
N SER A 13 -29.13 34.97 7.31
CA SER A 13 -27.81 34.37 7.02
C SER A 13 -27.65 32.98 7.63
N SER A 14 -28.28 32.70 8.77
CA SER A 14 -28.18 31.40 9.44
C SER A 14 -28.92 30.28 8.70
N ILE A 15 -30.01 30.59 7.98
CA ILE A 15 -30.72 29.62 7.12
C ILE A 15 -29.84 29.17 5.95
N VAL A 16 -29.04 30.07 5.38
CA VAL A 16 -28.12 29.73 4.28
C VAL A 16 -27.04 28.77 4.78
N ILE A 17 -26.39 29.09 5.89
CA ILE A 17 -25.32 28.27 6.49
C ILE A 17 -25.85 26.89 6.93
N LEU A 18 -27.03 26.85 7.54
CA LEU A 18 -27.67 25.59 7.94
C LEU A 18 -28.22 24.80 6.74
N GLY A 19 -28.63 25.46 5.65
CA GLY A 19 -29.07 24.79 4.42
C GLY A 19 -27.93 24.16 3.60
N LEU A 20 -26.72 24.71 3.72
CA LEU A 20 -25.51 24.28 3.01
C LEU A 20 -24.81 23.04 3.59
N HIS A 21 -25.23 22.53 4.75
CA HIS A 21 -24.58 21.41 5.45
C HIS A 21 -24.47 20.10 4.66
N ASN A 22 -25.29 19.91 3.61
CA ASN A 22 -25.30 18.70 2.79
C ASN A 22 -24.59 18.85 1.43
N LEU A 23 -23.90 19.96 1.19
CA LEU A 23 -23.03 20.07 0.01
C LEU A 23 -21.78 19.23 0.22
N ARG A 24 -21.87 17.96 -0.19
CA ARG A 24 -20.72 17.07 -0.39
C ARG A 24 -19.87 17.62 -1.55
N LEU A 25 -18.98 18.55 -1.24
CA LEU A 25 -18.02 19.13 -2.19
C LEU A 25 -16.91 18.15 -2.59
N PHE A 26 -16.80 17.01 -1.89
CA PHE A 26 -15.81 15.98 -2.13
C PHE A 26 -16.49 14.62 -2.17
N GLU A 27 -16.36 13.95 -3.31
CA GLU A 27 -16.65 12.54 -3.43
C GLU A 27 -15.36 11.78 -3.05
N PRO A 28 -15.39 10.90 -2.04
CA PRO A 28 -14.19 10.18 -1.63
C PRO A 28 -13.76 9.27 -2.78
N GLU A 29 -12.50 9.39 -3.18
CA GLU A 29 -11.94 8.49 -4.18
C GLU A 29 -11.99 7.06 -3.63
N LYS A 30 -12.53 6.14 -4.45
CA LYS A 30 -12.65 4.75 -4.08
C LYS A 30 -11.29 4.07 -4.22
N ILE A 31 -10.54 4.01 -3.12
CA ILE A 31 -9.31 3.22 -3.04
C ILE A 31 -9.67 1.75 -3.23
N THR A 32 -9.10 1.12 -4.25
CA THR A 32 -9.21 -0.33 -4.48
C THR A 32 -7.89 -1.00 -4.14
N VAL A 33 -7.97 -2.17 -3.51
CA VAL A 33 -6.81 -2.98 -3.17
C VAL A 33 -6.97 -4.34 -3.85
N ALA A 34 -5.90 -4.82 -4.45
CA ALA A 34 -5.81 -6.15 -5.05
C ALA A 34 -4.63 -6.91 -4.42
N ILE A 35 -4.79 -8.22 -4.27
CA ILE A 35 -3.75 -9.13 -3.78
C ILE A 35 -3.24 -9.94 -4.98
N GLN A 36 -1.92 -9.97 -5.15
CA GLN A 36 -1.27 -10.77 -6.19
C GLN A 36 -0.13 -11.59 -5.56
N GLN A 37 -0.11 -12.89 -5.86
CA GLN A 37 1.02 -13.76 -5.53
C GLN A 37 2.15 -13.51 -6.53
N ILE A 38 3.34 -13.22 -6.01
CA ILE A 38 4.52 -12.83 -6.83
C ILE A 38 5.60 -13.93 -6.92
N THR A 39 5.45 -15.02 -6.15
CA THR A 39 6.36 -16.17 -6.15
C THR A 39 5.58 -17.47 -6.00
N ASN A 40 6.10 -18.55 -6.57
CA ASN A 40 5.49 -19.87 -6.64
C ASN A 40 6.55 -20.96 -6.46
N GLY A 41 6.09 -22.21 -6.42
CA GLY A 41 6.96 -23.38 -6.29
C GLY A 41 7.22 -23.79 -4.85
N PRO A 42 8.05 -24.84 -4.64
CA PRO A 42 8.21 -25.49 -3.35
C PRO A 42 9.21 -24.79 -2.42
N LYS A 43 10.00 -23.84 -2.92
CA LYS A 43 11.01 -23.10 -2.14
C LYS A 43 10.41 -21.83 -1.53
N HIS A 44 10.92 -21.44 -0.38
CA HIS A 44 10.52 -20.24 0.34
C HIS A 44 11.32 -19.03 -0.14
N HIS A 45 10.64 -17.89 -0.33
CA HIS A 45 11.26 -16.63 -0.72
C HIS A 45 11.23 -15.68 0.48
N LEU A 46 12.42 -15.29 0.93
CA LEU A 46 12.69 -14.44 2.07
C LEU A 46 13.05 -13.05 1.56
N PHE A 47 12.08 -12.14 1.66
CA PHE A 47 12.27 -10.74 1.31
C PHE A 47 12.81 -9.95 2.53
N GLY A 48 13.59 -8.91 2.27
CA GLY A 48 14.40 -8.18 3.25
C GLY A 48 13.75 -7.92 4.62
N TYR A 49 14.59 -8.05 5.65
CA TYR A 49 14.25 -8.22 7.07
C TYR A 49 13.79 -6.95 7.82
N ILE A 50 13.92 -5.74 7.26
CA ILE A 50 13.68 -4.50 8.02
C ILE A 50 12.56 -3.68 7.39
N GLY A 51 11.32 -4.04 7.72
CA GLY A 51 10.15 -3.22 7.41
C GLY A 51 10.24 -1.79 7.99
N GLN A 52 11.05 -1.57 9.04
CA GLN A 52 11.32 -0.24 9.60
C GLN A 52 12.06 0.70 8.63
N SER A 53 12.89 0.15 7.72
CA SER A 53 13.65 0.95 6.77
C SER A 53 12.89 1.18 5.46
N LEU A 54 11.72 0.55 5.27
CA LEU A 54 10.94 0.57 4.02
C LEU A 54 11.75 0.19 2.77
N THR A 55 12.92 -0.41 2.93
CA THR A 55 13.80 -0.81 1.85
C THR A 55 13.45 -2.23 1.44
N ILE A 56 12.31 -2.37 0.78
CA ILE A 56 12.11 -3.52 -0.09
C ILE A 56 13.09 -3.33 -1.27
N PRO A 57 13.95 -4.30 -1.61
CA PRO A 57 15.03 -4.13 -2.57
C PRO A 57 14.51 -4.18 -4.01
N TRP A 58 13.68 -3.21 -4.36
CA TRP A 58 13.21 -2.95 -5.70
C TRP A 58 14.34 -2.36 -6.54
N ASN A 59 14.34 -2.67 -7.84
CA ASN A 59 15.02 -1.80 -8.79
C ASN A 59 14.29 -0.45 -8.90
N SER A 60 14.93 0.55 -9.53
CA SER A 60 14.38 1.90 -9.66
C SER A 60 13.04 1.96 -10.40
N THR A 61 12.74 0.96 -11.25
CA THR A 61 11.48 0.87 -11.99
C THR A 61 10.39 0.10 -11.25
N GLY A 62 10.70 -0.53 -10.12
CA GLY A 62 9.75 -1.33 -9.33
C GLY A 62 9.30 -2.64 -10.01
N THR A 63 10.03 -3.13 -11.00
CA THR A 63 9.69 -4.36 -11.75
C THR A 63 10.50 -5.57 -11.32
N LEU A 64 11.61 -5.36 -10.64
CA LEU A 64 12.48 -6.41 -10.13
C LEU A 64 12.59 -6.31 -8.63
N LEU A 65 12.55 -7.47 -7.97
CA LEU A 65 12.69 -7.61 -6.54
C LEU A 65 13.80 -8.61 -6.21
N LEU A 66 14.78 -8.20 -5.41
CA LEU A 66 15.82 -9.09 -4.91
C LEU A 66 15.31 -9.89 -3.71
N THR A 67 15.61 -11.19 -3.67
CA THR A 67 15.16 -12.08 -2.60
C THR A 67 16.18 -13.18 -2.32
N LEU A 68 16.15 -13.70 -1.09
CA LEU A 68 16.80 -14.97 -0.77
C LEU A 68 15.79 -16.09 -0.95
N ARG A 69 16.20 -17.21 -1.55
CA ARG A 69 15.31 -18.36 -1.75
C ARG A 69 15.90 -19.61 -1.10
N SER A 70 15.14 -20.26 -0.23
CA SER A 70 15.60 -21.38 0.59
C SER A 70 14.63 -22.56 0.54
N THR A 71 15.10 -23.74 0.91
CA THR A 71 14.26 -24.93 1.15
C THR A 71 13.63 -24.95 2.53
N PHE A 72 14.07 -24.05 3.42
CA PHE A 72 13.64 -23.93 4.81
C PHE A 72 13.05 -22.54 5.09
N HIS A 73 12.23 -22.43 6.12
CA HIS A 73 11.72 -21.15 6.63
C HIS A 73 11.49 -21.15 8.16
N ASP A 74 11.60 -22.32 8.79
CA ASP A 74 11.16 -22.62 10.15
C ASP A 74 12.33 -22.80 11.14
N HIS A 75 13.56 -22.66 10.68
CA HIS A 75 14.77 -22.78 11.50
C HIS A 75 15.92 -21.91 10.96
N LEU A 76 16.99 -21.82 11.74
CA LEU A 76 18.22 -21.14 11.32
C LEU A 76 18.96 -22.00 10.29
N PRO A 77 19.53 -21.39 9.23
CA PRO A 77 20.27 -22.15 8.23
C PRO A 77 21.44 -22.92 8.87
N ASP A 78 21.62 -24.16 8.43
CA ASP A 78 22.86 -24.89 8.65
C ASP A 78 23.80 -24.82 7.42
N GLY A 79 24.98 -25.43 7.51
CA GLY A 79 25.99 -25.38 6.44
C GLY A 79 25.64 -26.21 5.19
N HIS A 80 24.60 -27.04 5.25
CA HIS A 80 24.16 -27.94 4.18
C HIS A 80 22.90 -27.47 3.45
N GLU A 81 22.28 -26.38 3.92
CA GLU A 81 21.09 -25.78 3.32
C GLU A 81 21.35 -24.35 2.84
N PRO A 82 22.11 -24.17 1.73
CA PRO A 82 22.37 -22.84 1.21
C PRO A 82 21.09 -22.19 0.67
N ALA A 83 20.95 -20.88 0.87
CA ALA A 83 19.95 -20.07 0.19
C ALA A 83 20.49 -19.57 -1.16
N ASP A 84 19.63 -19.54 -2.17
CA ASP A 84 19.89 -18.90 -3.44
C ASP A 84 19.71 -17.37 -3.32
N VAL A 85 20.47 -16.61 -4.11
CA VAL A 85 20.18 -15.19 -4.37
C VAL A 85 19.37 -15.12 -5.68
N ALA A 86 18.15 -14.61 -5.62
CA ALA A 86 17.21 -14.64 -6.75
C ALA A 86 16.60 -13.27 -7.05
N LEU A 87 16.21 -13.08 -8.32
CA LEU A 87 15.44 -11.92 -8.79
C LEU A 87 14.02 -12.36 -9.16
N VAL A 88 13.03 -11.69 -8.61
CA VAL A 88 11.61 -11.86 -8.96
C VAL A 88 11.21 -10.75 -9.93
N HIS A 89 10.67 -11.15 -11.07
CA HIS A 89 10.11 -10.25 -12.07
C HIS A 89 8.62 -10.06 -11.80
N LEU A 90 8.17 -8.83 -11.54
CA LEU A 90 6.74 -8.54 -11.32
C LEU A 90 5.95 -8.32 -12.60
N ASP A 91 6.64 -7.96 -13.68
CA ASP A 91 6.07 -7.70 -14.99
C ASP A 91 5.92 -8.95 -15.85
N GLN A 92 6.39 -10.10 -15.33
CA GLN A 92 6.41 -11.36 -16.03
C GLN A 92 5.85 -12.46 -15.13
N PRO A 93 5.04 -13.38 -15.65
CA PRO A 93 4.72 -14.59 -14.92
C PRO A 93 6.01 -15.36 -14.64
N GLU A 94 6.19 -15.81 -13.41
CA GLU A 94 7.37 -16.54 -12.96
C GLU A 94 7.62 -17.76 -13.86
N ARG A 95 8.65 -17.66 -14.69
CA ARG A 95 9.15 -18.79 -15.47
C ARG A 95 10.15 -19.50 -14.58
N GLY A 96 9.89 -20.79 -14.34
CA GLY A 96 10.72 -21.64 -13.48
C GLY A 96 12.20 -21.38 -13.68
N PHE A 97 12.90 -21.15 -12.58
CA PHE A 97 14.31 -20.78 -12.56
C PHE A 97 15.16 -21.97 -13.01
N LEU A 98 16.06 -21.73 -13.97
CA LEU A 98 17.22 -22.59 -14.20
C LEU A 98 18.16 -22.55 -13.00
#